data_AF-A0A5N5WKB4-F1
#
_entry.id   AF-A0A5N5WKB4-F1
#
_cell.length_a   1.000
_cell.length_b   1.000
_cell.length_c   1.000
_cell.angle_alpha   90.00
_cell.angle_beta   90.00
_cell.angle_gamma   90.00
#
_symmetry.space_group_name_H-M   'P 1'
#
loop_
_entity.id
_entity.type
_entity.pdbx_description
1 polymer ?
#
loop_
_entity_poly.entity_id
_entity_poly.type
_entity_poly.pdbx_seq_one_letter_code
_entity_poly.pdbx_strand_id
1 'polypeptide(L)'
;MVSSHANILHELVSTLEHTGIITETKVFSIENTSTDDVLLRAEDNRTFRLGSVVETVQLGLLKGQCPTFYLPLTPQLCRAIDKASNSSLEKVFVTFPSAFWEESPDQKKGAEDSSSASFTSFAHCLHPNYSKENQEHWDIELIALSLPAFGCDA
;
A
#
# COMPACT_ATOMS: atom_id res chain seq x y z
N MET A 1 12.57 -10.85 -14.69
CA MET A 1 12.84 -9.54 -14.04
C MET A 1 11.60 -9.21 -13.23
N VAL A 2 11.68 -9.17 -11.90
CA VAL A 2 10.50 -8.97 -11.04
C VAL A 2 9.92 -7.59 -11.37
N SER A 3 8.73 -7.53 -11.96
CA SER A 3 8.10 -6.26 -12.31
C SER A 3 7.67 -5.57 -11.02
N SER A 4 8.38 -4.52 -10.64
CA SER A 4 7.93 -3.61 -9.58
C SER A 4 6.60 -2.97 -10.00
N HIS A 5 5.70 -2.68 -9.05
CA HIS A 5 4.51 -1.86 -9.31
C HIS A 5 4.88 -0.52 -9.99
N ALA A 6 6.10 -0.02 -9.77
CA ALA A 6 6.62 1.16 -10.44
C ALA A 6 6.62 1.03 -11.98
N ASN A 7 6.88 -0.15 -12.53
CA ASN A 7 6.90 -0.36 -13.98
C ASN A 7 5.48 -0.27 -14.57
N ILE A 8 4.49 -0.82 -13.85
CA ILE A 8 3.08 -0.73 -14.23
C ILE A 8 2.61 0.73 -14.21
N LEU A 9 2.96 1.47 -13.15
CA LEU A 9 2.63 2.90 -13.07
C LEU A 9 3.30 3.70 -14.18
N HIS A 10 4.55 3.40 -14.51
CA HIS A 10 5.28 4.07 -15.59
C HIS A 10 4.62 3.81 -16.95
N GLU A 11 4.23 2.57 -17.24
CA GLU A 11 3.50 2.21 -18.46
C GLU A 11 2.12 2.90 -18.53
N LEU A 12 1.39 2.94 -17.42
CA LEU A 12 0.10 3.63 -17.39
C LEU A 12 0.26 5.14 -17.62
N VAL A 13 1.25 5.76 -16.99
CA VAL A 13 1.53 7.20 -17.16
C VAL A 13 1.98 7.52 -18.59
N SER A 14 2.76 6.67 -19.26
CA SER A 14 3.17 6.93 -20.65
C SER A 14 1.99 6.92 -21.63
N THR A 15 0.95 6.12 -21.36
CA THR A 15 -0.30 6.18 -22.16
C THR A 15 -1.09 7.47 -21.96
N LEU A 16 -0.83 8.18 -20.86
CA LEU A 16 -1.51 9.40 -20.44
C LEU A 16 -0.75 10.67 -20.82
N GLU A 17 0.34 10.60 -21.61
CA GLU A 17 1.18 11.76 -21.98
C GLU A 17 0.41 12.92 -22.64
N HIS A 18 -0.76 12.66 -23.21
CA HIS A 18 -1.63 13.68 -23.81
C HIS A 18 -2.60 14.33 -22.79
N THR A 19 -2.67 13.80 -21.58
CA THR A 19 -3.47 14.32 -20.46
C THR A 19 -2.55 15.01 -19.46
N GLY A 20 -2.83 16.27 -19.15
CA GLY A 20 -1.99 17.07 -18.26
C GLY A 20 -2.05 16.56 -16.81
N ILE A 21 -1.02 15.84 -16.37
CA ILE A 21 -0.84 15.49 -14.96
C ILE A 21 -0.21 16.69 -14.24
N ILE A 22 -0.89 17.19 -13.21
CA ILE A 22 -0.42 18.33 -12.42
C ILE A 22 0.00 17.84 -11.03
N THR A 23 1.30 17.66 -10.82
CA THR A 23 1.87 17.27 -9.53
C THR A 23 1.99 18.45 -8.57
N GLU A 24 2.34 18.17 -7.30
CA GLU A 24 2.54 19.18 -6.24
C GLU A 24 1.30 20.06 -5.97
N THR A 25 0.13 19.61 -6.42
CA THR A 25 -1.15 20.30 -6.24
C THR A 25 -1.98 19.56 -5.21
N LYS A 26 -2.06 20.07 -3.99
CA LYS A 26 -2.99 19.52 -3.00
C LYS A 26 -4.31 20.27 -3.07
N VAL A 27 -5.35 19.60 -3.55
CA VAL A 27 -6.73 20.11 -3.53
C VAL A 27 -7.26 20.01 -2.10
N PHE A 28 -7.81 21.10 -1.58
CA PHE A 28 -8.37 21.14 -0.22
C PHE A 28 -9.88 21.42 -0.20
N SER A 29 -10.45 21.91 -1.30
CA SER A 29 -11.87 22.29 -1.38
C SER A 29 -12.45 21.94 -2.74
N ILE A 30 -13.64 21.35 -2.69
CA ILE A 30 -14.45 20.94 -3.84
C ILE A 30 -15.83 21.56 -3.66
N GLU A 31 -16.23 22.44 -4.58
CA GLU A 31 -17.47 23.22 -4.48
C GLU A 31 -18.28 23.11 -5.77
N ASN A 32 -19.55 22.71 -5.66
CA ASN A 32 -20.44 22.76 -6.82
C ASN A 32 -21.07 24.15 -6.93
N THR A 33 -20.74 24.89 -7.99
CA THR A 33 -21.16 26.30 -8.14
C THR A 33 -22.41 26.46 -9.00
N SER A 34 -22.73 25.49 -9.86
CA SER A 34 -23.95 25.45 -10.69
C SER A 34 -24.32 24.00 -11.01
N THR A 35 -25.31 23.74 -11.89
CA THR A 35 -25.65 22.34 -12.24
C THR A 35 -24.52 21.61 -12.98
N ASP A 36 -23.69 22.33 -13.73
CA ASP A 36 -22.69 21.75 -14.63
C ASP A 36 -21.28 22.26 -14.35
N ASP A 37 -21.00 22.74 -13.13
CA ASP A 37 -19.73 23.40 -12.86
C ASP A 37 -19.22 23.23 -11.42
N VAL A 38 -18.09 22.55 -11.32
CA VAL A 38 -17.37 22.24 -10.09
C VAL A 38 -16.09 23.07 -10.01
N LEU A 39 -15.92 23.73 -8.88
CA LEU A 39 -14.77 24.54 -8.53
C LEU A 39 -13.86 23.77 -7.56
N LEU A 40 -12.59 23.59 -7.94
CA LEU A 40 -11.55 23.04 -7.08
C LEU A 40 -10.62 24.14 -6.63
N ARG A 41 -10.29 24.18 -5.34
CA ARG A 41 -9.25 25.06 -4.79
C ARG A 41 -8.08 24.23 -4.25
N ALA A 42 -6.88 24.63 -4.65
CA ALA A 42 -5.63 24.00 -4.22
C ALA A 42 -4.83 24.91 -3.29
N GLU A 43 -3.97 24.31 -2.46
CA GLU A 43 -3.16 25.02 -1.45
C GLU A 43 -2.17 26.03 -2.05
N ASP A 44 -1.79 25.84 -3.31
CA ASP A 44 -0.93 26.75 -4.07
C ASP A 44 -1.66 27.97 -4.68
N ASN A 45 -2.89 28.24 -4.21
CA ASN A 45 -3.81 29.27 -4.71
C ASN A 45 -4.31 29.07 -6.15
N ARG A 46 -4.05 27.92 -6.79
CA ARG A 46 -4.69 27.60 -8.07
C ARG A 46 -6.15 27.23 -7.86
N THR A 47 -6.96 27.59 -8.85
CA THR A 47 -8.38 27.28 -8.92
C THR A 47 -8.69 26.62 -10.25
N PHE A 48 -9.44 25.52 -10.23
CA PHE A 48 -9.83 24.78 -11.42
C PHE A 48 -11.33 24.76 -11.55
N ARG A 49 -11.83 24.97 -12.77
CA ARG A 49 -13.25 25.02 -13.11
C ARG A 49 -13.54 23.91 -14.11
N LEU A 50 -14.37 22.95 -13.72
CA LEU A 50 -14.54 21.67 -14.39
C LEU A 50 -16.02 21.27 -14.45
N GLY A 51 -16.46 20.65 -15.54
CA GLY A 51 -17.83 20.16 -15.63
C GLY A 51 -18.12 18.93 -14.77
N SER A 52 -17.09 18.15 -14.43
CA SER A 52 -17.21 16.95 -13.59
C SER A 52 -15.87 16.63 -12.94
N VAL A 53 -15.91 16.00 -11.77
CA VAL A 53 -14.73 15.61 -10.98
C VAL A 53 -14.89 14.17 -10.53
N VAL A 54 -13.83 13.38 -10.69
CA VAL A 54 -13.72 12.04 -10.11
C VAL A 54 -12.69 12.10 -9.00
N GLU A 55 -13.14 11.82 -7.78
CA GLU A 55 -12.31 11.86 -6.59
C GLU A 55 -11.78 10.46 -6.26
N THR A 56 -10.46 10.32 -6.14
CA THR A 56 -9.80 9.05 -5.81
C THR A 56 -8.98 9.13 -4.52
N VAL A 57 -9.27 10.09 -3.63
CA VAL A 57 -8.55 10.22 -2.36
C VAL A 57 -8.80 9.02 -1.45
N GLN A 58 -7.80 8.71 -0.64
CA GLN A 58 -7.82 7.58 0.26
C GLN A 58 -8.86 7.78 1.37
N LEU A 59 -9.46 6.67 1.83
CA LEU A 59 -10.46 6.66 2.91
C LEU A 59 -9.97 7.39 4.18
N GLY A 60 -8.67 7.25 4.52
CA GLY A 60 -8.08 7.94 5.66
C GLY A 60 -8.18 9.47 5.59
N LEU A 61 -8.05 10.05 4.39
CA LEU A 61 -8.21 11.50 4.19
C LEU A 61 -9.68 11.93 4.28
N LEU A 62 -10.59 11.14 3.70
CA LEU A 62 -12.04 11.40 3.80
C LEU A 62 -12.54 11.43 5.24
N LYS A 63 -12.05 10.51 6.08
CA LYS A 63 -12.33 10.50 7.53
C LYS A 63 -11.80 11.73 8.25
N GLY A 64 -10.69 12.29 7.78
CA GLY A 64 -10.12 13.55 8.25
C GLY A 64 -10.81 14.80 7.70
N GLN A 65 -11.93 14.66 6.98
CA GLN A 65 -12.67 15.74 6.34
C GLN A 65 -11.84 16.53 5.30
N CYS A 66 -10.90 15.85 4.64
CA CYS A 66 -10.05 16.41 3.60
C CYS A 66 -10.16 15.61 2.29
N PRO A 67 -10.46 16.26 1.14
CA PRO A 67 -10.80 17.67 0.99
C PRO A 67 -12.18 18.01 1.56
N THR A 68 -12.44 19.30 1.77
CA THR A 68 -13.75 19.78 2.21
C THR A 68 -14.71 19.87 1.02
N PHE A 69 -15.86 19.21 1.14
CA PHE A 69 -16.94 19.23 0.15
C PHE A 69 -17.96 20.32 0.52
N TYR A 70 -18.11 21.31 -0.36
CA TYR A 70 -19.16 22.33 -0.28
C TYR A 70 -20.35 21.85 -1.10
N LEU A 71 -21.48 21.64 -0.41
CA LEU A 71 -22.42 20.53 -0.57
C LEU A 71 -21.90 19.25 0.10
N PRO A 72 -22.28 19.01 1.37
CA PRO A 72 -21.80 17.85 2.11
C PRO A 72 -22.18 16.56 1.38
N LEU A 73 -21.30 15.57 1.49
CA LEU A 73 -21.58 14.21 1.03
C LEU A 73 -22.90 13.72 1.63
N THR A 74 -23.57 12.82 0.91
CA THR A 74 -24.86 12.30 1.37
C THR A 74 -24.72 11.66 2.76
N PRO A 75 -25.73 11.75 3.64
CA PRO A 75 -25.64 11.17 4.99
C PRO A 75 -25.31 9.67 4.98
N GLN A 76 -25.76 8.95 3.95
CA GLN A 76 -25.43 7.55 3.73
C GLN A 76 -23.93 7.34 3.47
N LEU A 77 -23.32 8.20 2.64
CA LEU A 77 -21.89 8.11 2.33
C LEU A 77 -21.04 8.51 3.54
N CYS A 78 -21.42 9.57 4.27
CA CYS A 78 -20.75 9.93 5.54
C CYS A 78 -20.76 8.77 6.52
N ARG A 79 -21.92 8.14 6.74
CA ARG A 79 -22.05 6.98 7.63
C ARG A 79 -21.20 5.79 7.17
N ALA A 80 -21.08 5.57 5.85
CA ALA A 80 -20.24 4.51 5.31
C ALA A 80 -18.75 4.79 5.54
N ILE A 81 -18.31 6.04 5.31
CA ILE A 81 -16.95 6.50 5.58
C ILE A 81 -16.61 6.33 7.07
N ASP A 82 -17.50 6.77 7.97
CA ASP A 82 -17.29 6.68 9.42
C ASP A 82 -17.14 5.22 9.90
N LYS A 83 -17.93 4.31 9.33
CA LYS A 83 -17.97 2.91 9.74
C LYS A 83 -16.87 2.04 9.12
N ALA A 84 -16.35 2.40 7.95
CA ALA A 84 -15.31 1.63 7.30
C ALA A 84 -14.04 1.64 8.17
N SER A 85 -13.39 0.50 8.39
CA SER A 85 -12.12 0.47 9.12
C SER A 85 -10.97 0.92 8.21
N ASN A 86 -9.92 1.50 8.80
CA ASN A 86 -8.65 1.74 8.13
C ASN A 86 -7.60 0.88 8.84
N SER A 87 -7.10 -0.16 8.19
CA SER A 87 -5.98 -0.94 8.70
C SER A 87 -4.67 -0.28 8.28
N SER A 88 -3.66 -0.36 9.16
CA SER A 88 -2.30 -0.01 8.80
C SER A 88 -1.55 -1.28 8.41
N LEU A 89 -0.93 -1.30 7.23
CA LEU A 89 0.02 -2.33 6.84
C LEU A 89 1.39 -1.68 6.78
N GLU A 90 2.27 -2.05 7.69
CA GLU A 90 3.64 -1.57 7.74
C GLU A 90 4.58 -2.57 7.07
N LYS A 91 5.60 -2.07 6.37
CA LYS A 91 6.62 -2.91 5.73
C LYS A 91 7.99 -2.47 6.22
N VAL A 92 8.77 -3.44 6.70
CA VAL A 92 10.18 -3.23 7.09
C VAL A 92 11.05 -4.06 6.15
N PHE A 93 12.04 -3.41 5.53
CA PHE A 93 13.03 -4.07 4.70
C PHE A 93 14.32 -4.22 5.49
N VAL A 94 14.74 -5.47 5.75
CA VAL A 94 15.99 -5.78 6.42
C VAL A 94 16.95 -6.37 5.40
N THR A 95 18.09 -5.72 5.20
CA THR A 95 19.13 -6.17 4.28
C THR A 95 20.28 -6.76 5.07
N PHE A 96 20.74 -7.94 4.67
CA PHE A 96 21.89 -8.61 5.27
C PHE A 96 23.00 -8.77 4.22
N PRO A 97 24.29 -8.82 4.63
CA PRO A 97 25.41 -9.03 3.70
C PRO A 97 25.34 -10.36 2.93
N SER A 98 24.72 -11.38 3.53
CA SER A 98 24.49 -12.70 2.95
C SER A 98 23.22 -13.32 3.53
N ALA A 99 22.60 -14.24 2.78
CA ALA A 99 21.44 -15.01 3.24
C ALA A 99 21.86 -16.11 4.23
N PHE A 100 22.32 -15.74 5.43
CA PHE A 100 22.84 -16.70 6.43
C PHE A 100 21.79 -17.71 6.93
N TRP A 101 20.51 -17.45 6.68
CA TRP A 101 19.38 -18.34 6.94
C TRP A 101 19.19 -19.41 5.86
N GLU A 102 19.87 -19.29 4.72
CA GLU A 102 19.98 -20.37 3.75
C GLU A 102 21.10 -21.31 4.23
N GLU A 103 20.75 -22.50 4.72
CA GLU A 103 21.75 -23.52 5.04
C GLU A 103 22.60 -23.78 3.80
N SER A 104 23.90 -23.52 3.90
CA SER A 104 24.85 -23.93 2.87
C SER A 104 24.78 -25.45 2.71
N PRO A 105 24.62 -25.99 1.49
CA PRO A 105 24.52 -27.44 1.24
C PRO A 105 25.74 -28.25 1.74
N ASP A 106 26.83 -27.57 2.10
CA ASP A 106 28.06 -28.19 2.60
C ASP A 106 28.04 -28.61 4.09
N GLN A 107 26.98 -28.30 4.86
CA GLN A 107 26.85 -28.78 6.25
C GLN A 107 26.14 -30.14 6.39
N LYS A 108 25.69 -30.76 5.30
CA LYS A 108 25.20 -32.16 5.31
C LYS A 108 26.34 -33.17 5.17
N LYS A 109 27.25 -33.20 6.13
CA LYS A 109 28.13 -34.35 6.36
C LYS A 109 28.03 -34.78 7.81
N GLY A 110 27.01 -35.60 8.10
CA GLY A 110 26.94 -36.37 9.35
C GLY A 110 25.66 -36.18 10.14
N ALA A 111 24.52 -36.49 9.56
CA ALA A 111 23.39 -37.11 10.26
C ALA A 111 22.35 -37.49 9.21
N GLU A 112 22.24 -38.78 8.97
CA GLU A 112 21.07 -39.38 8.33
C GLU A 112 19.88 -39.11 9.26
N ASP A 113 18.99 -38.20 8.86
CA ASP A 113 17.55 -38.40 8.98
C ASP A 113 16.80 -37.41 8.10
N SER A 114 15.87 -37.96 7.35
CA SER A 114 15.22 -37.33 6.21
C SER A 114 14.12 -36.36 6.65
N SER A 115 14.40 -35.06 6.61
CA SER A 115 13.37 -34.09 6.24
C SER A 115 14.02 -32.94 5.46
N SER A 116 13.62 -32.85 4.19
CA SER A 116 13.89 -31.74 3.30
C SER A 116 13.69 -30.42 4.05
N ALA A 117 14.77 -29.67 4.30
CA ALA A 117 14.68 -28.28 4.74
C ALA A 117 14.11 -27.44 3.58
N SER A 118 12.81 -27.56 3.36
CA SER A 118 12.02 -26.63 2.56
C SER A 118 11.99 -25.33 3.34
N PHE A 119 12.66 -24.31 2.83
CA PHE A 119 12.62 -22.98 3.43
C PHE A 119 11.16 -22.53 3.57
N THR A 120 10.73 -22.25 4.80
CA THR A 120 9.38 -21.80 5.08
C THR A 120 9.22 -20.39 4.53
N SER A 121 8.49 -20.24 3.43
CA SER A 121 8.19 -18.94 2.80
C SER A 121 7.36 -18.00 3.68
N PHE A 122 6.91 -18.50 4.83
CA PHE A 122 6.05 -17.85 5.79
C PHE A 122 6.53 -18.19 7.21
N ALA A 123 7.03 -17.20 7.93
CA ALA A 123 7.28 -17.31 9.37
C ALA A 123 6.25 -16.46 10.10
N HIS A 124 5.48 -17.09 10.99
CA HIS A 124 4.52 -16.42 11.86
C HIS A 124 5.06 -16.46 13.29
N CYS A 125 5.53 -15.31 13.80
CA CYS A 125 6.11 -15.21 15.12
C CYS A 125 5.03 -14.91 16.17
N LEU A 126 4.19 -15.89 16.48
CA LEU A 126 3.11 -15.71 17.46
C LEU A 126 3.59 -15.60 18.92
N HIS A 127 4.83 -16.01 19.24
CA HIS A 127 5.38 -15.99 20.60
C HIS A 127 6.92 -15.79 20.63
N PRO A 128 7.42 -14.54 20.48
CA PRO A 128 8.86 -14.28 20.50
C PRO A 128 9.46 -14.44 21.91
N ASN A 129 10.28 -15.47 22.12
CA ASN A 129 10.99 -15.70 23.40
C ASN A 129 12.09 -14.68 23.72
N TYR A 130 12.47 -13.83 22.77
CA TYR A 130 13.51 -12.80 22.96
C TYR A 130 12.97 -11.51 23.59
N SER A 131 11.65 -11.32 23.68
CA SER A 131 11.02 -10.20 24.39
C SER A 131 10.26 -10.71 25.61
N LYS A 132 10.52 -10.12 26.79
CA LYS A 132 9.91 -10.55 28.07
C LYS A 132 8.58 -9.86 28.36
N GLU A 133 8.24 -8.79 27.66
CA GLU A 133 7.16 -7.88 28.06
C GLU A 133 5.87 -8.02 27.23
N ASN A 134 5.90 -8.60 26.02
CA ASN A 134 4.69 -8.68 25.19
C ASN A 134 4.75 -9.80 24.14
N GLN A 135 4.41 -11.03 24.55
CA GLN A 135 4.59 -12.26 23.76
C GLN A 135 3.36 -12.71 22.98
N GLU A 136 2.16 -12.16 23.17
CA GLU A 136 0.95 -12.87 22.73
C GLU A 136 0.36 -12.41 21.38
N HIS A 137 0.72 -11.26 20.82
CA HIS A 137 -0.10 -10.60 19.78
C HIS A 137 0.70 -9.95 18.63
N TRP A 138 1.53 -10.73 17.94
CA TRP A 138 2.28 -10.22 16.78
C TRP A 138 1.88 -10.97 15.51
N ASP A 139 0.95 -10.39 14.74
CA ASP A 139 0.62 -10.85 13.39
C ASP A 139 1.73 -10.38 12.42
N ILE A 140 2.95 -10.94 12.54
CA ILE A 140 4.04 -10.64 11.61
C ILE A 140 4.07 -11.70 10.53
N GLU A 141 3.86 -11.27 9.28
CA GLU A 141 4.15 -12.06 8.11
C GLU A 141 5.54 -11.71 7.57
N LEU A 142 6.44 -12.70 7.53
CA LEU A 142 7.75 -12.56 6.90
C LEU A 142 7.74 -13.27 5.54
N ILE A 143 8.03 -12.50 4.49
CA ILE A 143 8.14 -12.99 3.11
C ILE A 143 9.57 -12.78 2.62
N ALA A 144 10.25 -13.86 2.22
CA ALA A 144 11.58 -13.78 1.63
C ALA A 144 11.52 -13.23 0.20
N LEU A 145 12.17 -12.09 -0.03
CA LEU A 145 12.20 -11.42 -1.33
C LEU A 145 13.24 -11.99 -2.31
N SER A 146 14.09 -12.94 -1.87
CA SER A 146 15.09 -13.62 -2.69
C SER A 146 14.54 -14.80 -3.49
N LEU A 147 13.30 -15.23 -3.24
CA LEU A 147 12.66 -16.33 -3.97
C LEU A 147 12.28 -15.88 -5.39
N PRO A 148 12.47 -16.73 -6.42
CA PRO A 148 11.99 -16.47 -7.76
C PRO A 148 10.45 -16.44 -7.74
N ALA A 149 9.90 -15.22 -7.83
CA ALA A 149 8.51 -14.86 -8.13
C ALA A 149 7.37 -15.78 -7.62
N PHE A 150 6.56 -15.24 -6.71
CA PHE A 150 5.14 -15.56 -6.69
C PHE A 150 4.56 -15.27 -8.08
N GLY A 151 4.04 -16.30 -8.78
CA GLY A 151 3.27 -16.13 -10.01
C GLY A 151 3.82 -16.76 -11.30
N CYS A 152 4.53 -17.89 -11.22
CA CYS A 152 4.73 -18.74 -12.40
C CYS A 152 4.40 -20.19 -12.05
N ASP A 153 3.12 -20.52 -12.04
CA ASP A 153 2.65 -21.88 -12.33
C ASP A 153 1.49 -21.77 -13.32
N ALA A 154 1.74 -22.36 -14.50
CA ALA A 154 0.89 -22.80 -15.62
C ALA A 154 -0.43 -22.06 -15.95
#